data_AF-A0A2J6S2R9-F1
#
_entry.id   AF-A0A2J6S2R9-F1
#
_cell.length_a   1.000
_cell.length_b   1.000
_cell.length_c   1.000
_cell.angle_alpha   90.00
_cell.angle_beta   90.00
_cell.angle_gamma   90.00
#
_symmetry.space_group_name_H-M   'P 1'
#
loop_
_entity.id
_entity.type
_entity.pdbx_description
1 polymer ?
#
loop_
_entity_poly.entity_id
_entity_poly.type
_entity_poly.pdbx_seq_one_letter_code
_entity_poly.pdbx_strand_id
1 'polypeptide(L)'
;MFAFRVNPKIEDRSRYLASTGYALDQTQKPGIEDGFNTWYHTKLNIVRVEYVETYREINSAGAPLKVQIITTRDAPIETILNGFYTTSLINIISWNKPYSIFPDTMINERKRYQLRSLDEYFGSLLAKDSRRDWTALEMAWEEDRRKLRSIETPCRRIGDSLSWKLSLDPTGVITGIPEIMLDYSCFEILKNDERYEDEEEQIQNPHDLIRAKAFISCILKYEFTFSRARSY
;
A
#
# COMPACT_ATOMS: atom_id res chain seq x y z
N MET A 1 8.20 -5.14 -0.09
CA MET A 1 8.16 -3.88 -0.83
C MET A 1 8.12 -2.80 0.24
N PHE A 2 9.14 -1.94 0.30
CA PHE A 2 9.23 -0.91 1.34
C PHE A 2 9.07 0.43 0.64
N ALA A 3 7.95 1.12 0.88
CA ALA A 3 7.69 2.44 0.34
C ALA A 3 8.33 3.48 1.27
N PHE A 4 9.48 4.04 0.87
CA PHE A 4 10.11 5.15 1.58
C PHE A 4 9.59 6.47 1.03
N ARG A 5 9.07 7.33 1.92
CA ARG A 5 9.01 8.78 1.66
C ARG A 5 10.19 9.44 2.38
N VAL A 6 11.32 9.55 1.69
CA VAL A 6 12.40 10.48 2.08
C VAL A 6 12.26 11.72 1.20
N ASN A 7 12.18 12.89 1.82
CA ASN A 7 12.02 14.16 1.12
C ASN A 7 13.39 14.83 0.93
N PRO A 8 14.14 14.49 -0.14
CA PRO A 8 14.95 15.46 -0.86
C PRO A 8 14.54 15.48 -2.34
N LYS A 9 15.01 16.49 -3.09
CA LYS A 9 14.74 16.65 -4.52
C LYS A 9 15.08 15.35 -5.26
N ILE A 10 14.30 14.99 -6.29
CA ILE A 10 14.42 13.72 -7.05
C ILE A 10 15.88 13.43 -7.48
N GLU A 11 16.65 14.46 -7.84
CA GLU A 11 18.07 14.37 -8.20
C GLU A 11 18.95 13.78 -7.08
N ASP A 12 18.67 14.06 -5.82
CA ASP A 12 19.42 13.53 -4.68
C ASP A 12 19.17 12.03 -4.47
N ARG A 13 17.99 11.52 -4.86
CA ARG A 13 17.60 10.10 -4.74
C ARG A 13 18.34 9.23 -5.73
N SER A 14 18.35 9.64 -7.00
CA SER A 14 19.10 8.96 -8.06
C SER A 14 20.59 8.94 -7.75
N ARG A 15 21.13 10.04 -7.21
CA ARG A 15 22.52 10.10 -6.74
C ARG A 15 22.79 9.17 -5.57
N TYR A 16 21.89 9.11 -4.59
CA TYR A 16 22.03 8.19 -3.46
C TYR A 16 22.02 6.73 -3.93
N LEU A 17 21.03 6.32 -4.72
CA LEU A 17 20.95 4.96 -5.24
C LEU A 17 22.19 4.59 -6.08
N ALA A 18 22.63 5.48 -6.96
CA ALA A 18 23.86 5.30 -7.72
C ALA A 18 25.10 5.13 -6.81
N SER A 19 25.20 5.92 -5.74
CA SER A 19 26.31 5.79 -4.76
C SER A 19 26.30 4.46 -4.00
N THR A 20 25.13 3.82 -3.92
CA THR A 20 24.94 2.50 -3.28
C THR A 20 25.01 1.32 -4.26
N GLY A 21 25.43 1.54 -5.51
CA GLY A 21 25.60 0.47 -6.50
C GLY A 21 24.35 0.16 -7.33
N TYR A 22 23.23 0.83 -7.08
CA TYR A 22 22.02 0.69 -7.89
C TYR A 22 22.10 1.52 -9.17
N ALA A 23 21.88 0.88 -10.31
CA ALA A 23 21.76 1.54 -11.60
C ALA A 23 20.29 1.73 -11.98
N LEU A 24 19.96 2.86 -12.61
CA LEU A 24 18.65 3.07 -13.22
C LEU A 24 18.52 2.12 -14.42
N ASP A 25 17.54 1.22 -14.36
CA ASP A 25 17.25 0.23 -15.38
C ASP A 25 16.18 0.74 -16.36
N GLN A 26 15.09 1.26 -15.81
CA GLN A 26 13.95 1.72 -16.61
C GLN A 26 13.21 2.88 -15.95
N THR A 27 12.79 3.85 -16.75
CA THR A 27 11.78 4.85 -16.37
C THR A 27 10.51 4.60 -17.17
N GLN A 28 9.41 4.34 -16.49
CA GLN A 28 8.10 4.14 -17.10
C GLN A 28 7.20 5.32 -16.74
N LYS A 29 6.74 6.06 -17.75
CA LYS A 29 5.60 6.97 -17.61
C LYS A 29 4.33 6.20 -17.91
N PRO A 30 3.19 6.53 -17.28
CA PRO A 30 1.92 5.93 -17.65
C PRO A 30 1.58 6.27 -19.09
N GLY A 31 1.79 5.29 -19.96
CA GLY A 31 1.22 5.21 -21.30
C GLY A 31 -0.02 4.32 -21.26
N ILE A 32 -0.97 4.58 -22.17
CA ILE A 32 -2.22 3.83 -22.30
C ILE A 32 -1.97 2.33 -22.64
N GLU A 33 -0.78 1.97 -23.12
CA GLU A 33 -0.51 0.66 -23.74
C GLU A 33 0.37 -0.30 -22.93
N ASP A 34 0.85 0.07 -21.74
CA ASP A 34 1.71 -0.81 -20.94
C ASP A 34 0.87 -1.46 -19.83
N GLY A 35 0.71 -2.78 -19.83
CA GLY A 35 -0.25 -3.51 -18.97
C GLY A 35 -0.10 -3.26 -17.46
N PHE A 36 1.05 -2.77 -17.01
CA PHE A 36 1.26 -2.27 -15.65
C PHE A 36 0.51 -0.95 -15.39
N ASN A 37 0.49 -0.04 -16.37
CA ASN A 37 -0.08 1.31 -16.31
C ASN A 37 -1.52 1.40 -16.83
N THR A 38 -1.90 0.62 -17.85
CA THR A 38 -3.30 0.54 -18.29
C THR A 38 -4.16 0.09 -17.11
N TRP A 39 -3.66 -0.78 -16.23
CA TRP A 39 -4.39 -1.22 -15.03
C TRP A 39 -4.65 -0.11 -14.00
N TYR A 40 -3.63 0.68 -13.60
CA TYR A 40 -3.81 1.83 -12.69
C TYR A 40 -4.75 2.90 -13.24
N HIS A 41 -4.81 3.05 -14.57
CA HIS A 41 -5.63 4.08 -15.21
C HIS A 41 -7.03 3.65 -15.65
N THR A 42 -7.24 2.41 -16.13
CA THR A 42 -8.52 2.01 -16.75
C THR A 42 -9.49 1.28 -15.82
N LYS A 43 -9.01 0.61 -14.77
CA LYS A 43 -9.91 -0.08 -13.81
C LYS A 43 -9.89 0.48 -12.39
N LEU A 44 -8.83 1.19 -12.01
CA LEU A 44 -8.64 1.53 -10.61
C LEU A 44 -9.15 2.87 -10.16
N ASN A 45 -9.43 3.85 -11.04
CA ASN A 45 -9.96 5.19 -10.71
C ASN A 45 -9.32 5.94 -9.52
N ILE A 46 -8.24 5.42 -8.91
CA ILE A 46 -7.83 5.78 -7.54
C ILE A 46 -6.30 5.90 -7.42
N VAL A 47 -5.53 5.91 -8.51
CA VAL A 47 -4.09 6.17 -8.42
C VAL A 47 -3.61 7.00 -9.60
N ARG A 48 -3.16 8.24 -9.35
CA ARG A 48 -2.43 9.04 -10.32
C ARG A 48 -0.93 8.84 -10.12
N VAL A 49 -0.41 7.66 -10.47
CA VAL A 49 1.04 7.47 -10.63
C VAL A 49 1.48 8.38 -11.78
N GLU A 50 2.52 9.18 -11.59
CA GLU A 50 3.10 10.02 -12.63
C GLU A 50 4.20 9.31 -13.40
N TYR A 51 5.01 8.51 -12.73
CA TYR A 51 6.03 7.65 -13.31
C TYR A 51 6.60 6.68 -12.27
N VAL A 52 7.22 5.61 -12.76
CA VAL A 52 7.96 4.62 -11.97
C VAL A 52 9.38 4.51 -12.50
N GLU A 53 10.35 4.75 -11.64
CA GLU A 53 11.76 4.48 -11.90
C GLU A 53 12.16 3.16 -11.23
N THR A 54 12.66 2.22 -12.02
CA THR A 54 13.17 0.94 -11.53
C THR A 54 14.68 0.95 -11.53
N TYR A 55 15.25 0.67 -10.37
CA TYR A 55 16.69 0.55 -10.15
C TYR A 55 17.04 -0.90 -9.81
N ARG A 56 18.18 -1.36 -10.32
CA ARG A 56 18.68 -2.72 -10.07
C ARG A 56 20.12 -2.71 -9.61
N GLU A 57 20.42 -3.71 -8.80
CA GLU A 57 21.77 -4.04 -8.36
C GLU A 57 21.88 -5.57 -8.37
N ILE A 58 23.08 -6.11 -8.52
CA ILE A 58 23.37 -7.51 -8.24
C ILE A 58 24.10 -7.55 -6.91
N ASN A 59 23.53 -8.23 -5.91
CA ASN A 59 24.17 -8.34 -4.61
C ASN A 59 25.44 -9.21 -4.68
N SER A 60 26.21 -9.24 -3.59
CA SER A 60 27.45 -10.03 -3.50
C SER A 60 27.27 -11.54 -3.75
N ALA A 61 26.04 -12.06 -3.63
CA ALA A 61 25.69 -13.45 -3.90
C ALA A 61 25.18 -13.69 -5.35
N GLY A 62 25.26 -12.68 -6.22
CA GLY A 62 24.79 -12.78 -7.61
C GLY A 62 23.28 -12.66 -7.79
N ALA A 63 22.52 -12.36 -6.73
CA ALA A 63 21.07 -12.24 -6.81
C ALA A 63 20.65 -10.80 -7.19
N PRO A 64 19.69 -10.62 -8.12
CA PRO A 64 19.23 -9.31 -8.52
C PRO A 64 18.37 -8.67 -7.42
N LEU A 65 18.75 -7.47 -7.00
CA LEU A 65 17.96 -6.57 -6.15
C LEU A 65 17.22 -5.56 -7.02
N LYS A 66 16.05 -5.14 -6.56
CA LYS A 66 15.20 -4.19 -7.26
C LYS A 66 14.61 -3.17 -6.30
N VAL A 67 14.83 -1.89 -6.59
CA VAL A 67 14.17 -0.75 -5.95
C VAL A 67 13.28 -0.06 -6.97
N GLN A 68 12.07 0.33 -6.56
CA GLN A 68 11.17 1.11 -7.41
C GLN A 68 10.83 2.40 -6.70
N ILE A 69 11.08 3.52 -7.35
CA ILE A 69 10.61 4.84 -6.93
C ILE A 69 9.34 5.11 -7.73
N ILE A 70 8.22 5.25 -7.01
CA ILE A 70 6.92 5.56 -7.60
C ILE A 70 6.62 7.01 -7.25
N THR A 71 6.47 7.85 -8.27
CA THR A 71 6.03 9.23 -8.12
C THR A 71 4.52 9.29 -8.33
N THR A 72 3.82 9.99 -7.44
CA THR A 72 2.36 10.10 -7.44
C THR A 72 1.96 11.56 -7.49
N ARG A 73 0.88 11.86 -8.20
CA ARG A 73 0.28 13.20 -8.24
C ARG A 73 -0.47 13.51 -6.95
N ASP A 74 -1.14 12.48 -6.40
CA ASP A 74 -1.88 12.56 -5.15
C ASP A 74 -0.97 12.16 -3.97
N ALA A 75 -1.46 12.32 -2.73
CA ALA A 75 -0.71 11.95 -1.54
C ALA A 75 -0.25 10.49 -1.61
N PRO A 76 1.04 10.17 -1.38
CA PRO A 76 1.53 8.79 -1.50
C PRO A 76 0.75 7.79 -0.63
N ILE A 77 0.25 8.26 0.53
CA ILE A 77 -0.51 7.40 1.42
C ILE A 77 -1.89 7.03 0.86
N GLU A 78 -2.56 7.97 0.18
CA GLU A 78 -3.80 7.71 -0.53
C GLU A 78 -3.56 6.71 -1.66
N THR A 79 -2.46 6.88 -2.41
CA THR A 79 -2.05 5.92 -3.45
C THR A 79 -1.79 4.53 -2.89
N ILE A 80 -1.10 4.40 -1.74
CA ILE A 80 -0.83 3.10 -1.13
C ILE A 80 -2.13 2.44 -0.67
N LEU A 81 -2.91 3.14 0.15
CA LEU A 81 -4.10 2.58 0.80
C LEU A 81 -5.15 2.17 -0.23
N ASN A 82 -5.32 2.97 -1.28
CA ASN A 82 -6.23 2.60 -2.32
C ASN A 82 -5.63 1.60 -3.30
N GLY A 83 -4.34 1.71 -3.64
CA GLY A 83 -3.73 1.07 -4.81
C GLY A 83 -3.31 -0.40 -4.65
N PHE A 84 -2.96 -0.84 -3.45
CA PHE A 84 -2.43 -2.19 -3.23
C PHE A 84 -3.53 -3.25 -3.09
N TYR A 85 -3.20 -4.47 -3.50
CA TYR A 85 -4.16 -5.54 -3.81
C TYR A 85 -4.27 -6.62 -2.74
N THR A 86 -3.41 -6.62 -1.72
CA THR A 86 -3.52 -7.54 -0.57
C THR A 86 -3.13 -6.87 0.73
N THR A 87 -3.66 -7.38 1.85
CA THR A 87 -3.31 -6.91 3.21
C THR A 87 -1.81 -6.96 3.49
N SER A 88 -1.08 -7.89 2.84
CA SER A 88 0.37 -8.05 2.98
C SER A 88 1.22 -6.92 2.38
N LEU A 89 0.65 -6.13 1.46
CA LEU A 89 1.39 -5.15 0.66
C LEU A 89 1.15 -3.69 1.08
N ILE A 90 0.27 -3.48 2.06
CA ILE A 90 -0.07 -2.15 2.58
C ILE A 90 0.82 -1.74 3.78
N ASN A 91 1.82 -2.55 4.12
CA ASN A 91 2.78 -2.22 5.16
C ASN A 91 3.66 -1.03 4.74
N ILE A 92 3.84 -0.08 5.64
CA ILE A 92 4.51 1.20 5.37
C ILE A 92 5.75 1.30 6.22
N ILE A 93 6.85 1.82 5.66
CA ILE A 93 8.03 2.21 6.46
C ILE A 93 8.29 3.69 6.23
N SER A 94 8.08 4.48 7.27
CA SER A 94 8.46 5.89 7.32
C SER A 94 9.89 6.04 7.86
N TRP A 95 10.42 7.26 7.83
CA TRP A 95 11.79 7.57 8.26
C TRP A 95 12.06 7.24 9.74
N ASN A 96 11.04 7.13 10.59
CA ASN A 96 11.19 6.80 12.02
C ASN A 96 10.28 5.67 12.53
N LYS A 97 9.46 5.06 11.66
CA LYS A 97 8.50 4.01 12.09
C LYS A 97 8.06 3.10 10.95
N PRO A 98 8.16 1.77 11.09
CA PRO A 98 7.36 0.81 10.34
C PRO A 98 5.93 0.70 10.89
N TYR A 99 5.00 0.41 9.98
CA TYR A 99 3.59 0.16 10.23
C TYR A 99 3.18 -1.14 9.53
N SER A 100 2.51 -2.02 10.27
CA SER A 100 1.69 -3.08 9.70
C SER A 100 0.24 -2.78 9.99
N ILE A 101 -0.53 -2.55 8.92
CA ILE A 101 -1.94 -2.08 9.00
C ILE A 101 -2.89 -3.22 9.37
N PHE A 102 -2.54 -4.45 8.95
CA PHE A 102 -3.28 -5.68 9.19
C PHE A 102 -2.39 -6.72 9.89
N PRO A 103 -1.95 -6.44 11.14
CA PRO A 103 -0.98 -7.29 11.81
C PRO A 103 -1.55 -8.66 12.17
N ASP A 104 -2.83 -8.76 12.51
CA ASP A 104 -3.48 -10.03 12.83
C ASP A 104 -3.57 -10.97 11.62
N THR A 105 -3.83 -10.46 10.42
CA THR A 105 -3.81 -11.28 9.20
C THR A 105 -2.40 -11.84 8.95
N MET A 106 -1.39 -10.96 9.00
CA MET A 106 -0.04 -11.30 8.53
C MET A 106 0.85 -11.97 9.57
N ILE A 107 0.84 -11.47 10.80
CA ILE A 107 1.75 -11.89 11.88
C ILE A 107 1.15 -13.08 12.64
N ASN A 108 -0.15 -13.01 12.96
CA ASN A 108 -0.79 -14.04 13.79
C ASN A 108 -1.28 -15.21 12.95
N GLU A 109 -2.07 -14.95 11.90
CA GLU A 109 -2.70 -16.02 11.11
C GLU A 109 -1.87 -16.45 9.90
N ARG A 110 -0.84 -15.68 9.51
CA ARG A 110 -0.05 -15.91 8.27
C ARG A 110 -0.93 -15.99 7.01
N LYS A 111 -2.03 -15.24 7.01
CA LYS A 111 -3.01 -15.15 5.93
C LYS A 111 -2.97 -13.77 5.30
N ARG A 112 -3.08 -13.73 3.98
CA ARG A 112 -3.23 -12.49 3.22
C ARG A 112 -4.56 -12.53 2.49
N TYR A 113 -5.30 -11.44 2.63
CA TYR A 113 -6.61 -11.28 2.00
C TYR A 113 -6.49 -10.35 0.81
N GLN A 114 -7.23 -10.65 -0.26
CA GLN A 114 -7.33 -9.75 -1.38
C GLN A 114 -8.11 -8.51 -0.98
N LEU A 115 -7.68 -7.38 -1.53
CA LEU A 115 -8.30 -6.08 -1.35
C LEU A 115 -8.91 -5.53 -2.65
N ARG A 116 -8.77 -6.31 -3.72
CA ARG A 116 -9.15 -5.99 -5.11
C ARG A 116 -9.42 -7.28 -5.88
N SER A 117 -10.23 -7.21 -6.93
CA SER A 117 -10.48 -8.33 -7.83
C SER A 117 -9.20 -8.79 -8.51
N LEU A 118 -9.07 -10.10 -8.73
CA LEU A 118 -7.98 -10.67 -9.50
C LEU A 118 -8.08 -10.29 -10.99
N ASP A 119 -6.93 -10.06 -11.58
CA ASP A 119 -6.71 -10.06 -13.01
C ASP A 119 -5.42 -10.84 -13.32
N GLU A 120 -5.11 -11.02 -14.61
CA GLU A 120 -3.94 -11.79 -15.04
C GLU A 120 -2.63 -11.26 -14.44
N TYR A 121 -2.55 -9.94 -14.26
CA TYR A 121 -1.40 -9.29 -13.65
C TYR A 121 -1.31 -9.61 -12.14
N PHE A 122 -2.42 -9.60 -11.39
CA PHE A 122 -2.43 -10.07 -9.99
C PHE A 122 -2.05 -11.52 -9.83
N GLY A 123 -2.48 -12.39 -10.75
CA GLY A 123 -2.08 -13.79 -10.75
C GLY A 123 -0.56 -13.94 -10.71
N SER A 124 0.15 -13.17 -11.54
CA SER A 124 1.62 -13.18 -11.60
C SER A 124 2.29 -12.69 -10.30
N LEU A 125 1.71 -11.68 -9.64
CA LEU A 125 2.20 -11.13 -8.38
C LEU A 125 1.94 -12.07 -7.21
N LEU A 126 0.76 -12.70 -7.16
CA LEU A 126 0.43 -13.70 -6.15
C LEU A 126 1.36 -14.90 -6.23
N ALA A 127 1.71 -15.35 -7.44
CA ALA A 127 2.67 -16.42 -7.69
C ALA A 127 4.10 -16.07 -7.24
N LYS A 128 4.50 -14.80 -7.32
CA LYS A 128 5.79 -14.34 -6.76
C LYS A 128 5.81 -14.46 -5.24
N ASP A 129 4.70 -14.12 -4.60
CA ASP A 129 4.58 -14.08 -3.15
C ASP A 129 4.17 -15.42 -2.52
N SER A 130 3.75 -16.42 -3.31
CA SER A 130 3.42 -17.77 -2.82
C SER A 130 4.59 -18.48 -2.14
N ARG A 131 5.82 -18.04 -2.41
CA ARG A 131 7.05 -18.58 -1.82
C ARG A 131 7.28 -18.16 -0.36
N ARG A 132 6.36 -17.40 0.26
CA ARG A 132 6.56 -16.75 1.58
C ARG A 132 5.78 -17.39 2.73
N ASP A 133 5.42 -18.67 2.64
CA ASP A 133 4.67 -19.42 3.66
C ASP A 133 3.40 -18.69 4.18
N TRP A 134 2.78 -17.89 3.31
CA TRP A 134 1.53 -17.20 3.59
C TRP A 134 0.41 -17.78 2.75
N THR A 135 -0.71 -18.06 3.40
CA THR A 135 -1.92 -18.51 2.71
C THR A 135 -2.61 -17.31 2.06
N ALA A 136 -2.74 -17.33 0.74
CA ALA A 136 -3.55 -16.35 -0.01
C ALA A 136 -5.01 -16.76 0.01
N LEU A 137 -5.89 -15.84 0.42
CA LEU A 137 -7.33 -16.00 0.43
C LEU A 137 -7.99 -14.82 -0.28
N GLU A 138 -9.08 -15.07 -0.98
CA GLU A 138 -9.83 -14.02 -1.68
C GLU A 138 -10.56 -13.11 -0.70
N MET A 139 -11.10 -13.70 0.36
CA MET A 139 -11.84 -12.99 1.39
C MET A 139 -11.65 -13.64 2.76
N ALA A 140 -11.97 -12.89 3.82
CA ALA A 140 -12.03 -13.42 5.16
C ALA A 140 -13.36 -14.13 5.38
N TRP A 141 -13.31 -15.45 5.53
CA TRP A 141 -14.47 -16.27 5.91
C TRP A 141 -14.86 -16.04 7.37
N GLU A 142 -16.12 -16.26 7.73
CA GLU A 142 -16.66 -16.03 9.09
C GLU A 142 -15.80 -16.61 10.22
N GLU A 143 -15.21 -17.79 10.01
CA GLU A 143 -14.33 -18.44 10.98
C GLU A 143 -13.05 -17.63 11.24
N ASP A 144 -12.50 -17.01 10.20
CA ASP A 144 -11.31 -16.17 10.27
C ASP A 144 -11.65 -14.79 10.83
N ARG A 145 -12.77 -14.19 10.41
CA ARG A 145 -13.16 -12.81 10.76
C ARG A 145 -13.15 -12.54 12.26
N ARG A 146 -13.54 -13.53 13.07
CA ARG A 146 -13.51 -13.44 14.55
C ARG A 146 -12.13 -13.12 15.12
N LYS A 147 -11.06 -13.46 14.41
CA LYS A 147 -9.66 -13.23 14.81
C LYS A 147 -9.06 -11.98 14.17
N LEU A 148 -9.73 -11.40 13.17
CA LEU A 148 -9.20 -10.34 12.31
C LEU A 148 -9.80 -8.98 12.65
N ARG A 149 -9.60 -8.53 13.90
CA ARG A 149 -10.12 -7.22 14.35
C ARG A 149 -9.66 -6.06 13.46
N SER A 150 -8.47 -6.17 12.88
CA SER A 150 -7.90 -5.12 12.03
C SER A 150 -8.69 -4.93 10.73
N ILE A 151 -9.22 -6.01 10.14
CA ILE A 151 -10.02 -5.95 8.90
C ILE A 151 -11.51 -5.76 9.19
N GLU A 152 -12.00 -6.22 10.35
CA GLU A 152 -13.42 -6.09 10.73
C GLU A 152 -13.80 -4.70 11.21
N THR A 153 -12.83 -3.86 11.56
CA THR A 153 -13.11 -2.50 12.01
C THR A 153 -13.23 -1.58 10.78
N PRO A 154 -14.42 -1.01 10.47
CA PRO A 154 -14.71 -0.38 9.19
C PRO A 154 -14.00 0.96 9.00
N CYS A 155 -13.69 1.68 10.07
CA CYS A 155 -12.98 2.97 10.03
C CYS A 155 -11.73 2.86 10.89
N ARG A 156 -10.57 3.07 10.27
CA ARG A 156 -9.26 2.86 10.89
C ARG A 156 -8.37 4.08 10.68
N ARG A 157 -7.44 4.28 11.61
CA ARG A 157 -6.29 5.16 11.42
C ARG A 157 -5.05 4.30 11.31
N ILE A 158 -4.09 4.70 10.47
CA ILE A 158 -2.81 3.97 10.35
C ILE A 158 -2.15 3.79 11.71
N GLY A 159 -2.18 4.81 12.58
CA GLY A 159 -1.54 4.79 13.89
C GLY A 159 -2.40 4.29 15.04
N ASP A 160 -3.60 3.74 14.81
CA ASP A 160 -4.46 3.25 15.90
C ASP A 160 -3.93 1.97 16.57
N SER A 161 -4.65 1.50 17.59
CA SER A 161 -4.26 0.35 18.43
C SER A 161 -4.37 -1.01 17.73
N LEU A 162 -4.99 -1.06 16.55
CA LEU A 162 -5.14 -2.28 15.76
C LEU A 162 -4.04 -2.42 14.70
N SER A 163 -3.18 -1.42 14.56
CA SER A 163 -1.94 -1.48 13.77
C SER A 163 -0.77 -1.89 14.64
N TRP A 164 0.17 -2.66 14.06
CA TRP A 164 1.47 -2.88 14.70
C TRP A 164 2.44 -1.79 14.24
N LYS A 165 3.16 -1.21 15.20
CA LYS A 165 4.09 -0.11 14.96
C LYS A 165 5.28 -0.21 15.90
N LEU A 166 6.45 0.18 15.41
CA LEU A 166 7.70 0.12 16.18
C LEU A 166 8.49 1.41 15.98
N SER A 167 8.87 2.11 17.03
CA SER A 167 9.72 3.30 16.90
C SER A 167 11.13 2.90 16.47
N LEU A 168 11.66 3.56 15.44
CA LEU A 168 13.04 3.43 15.01
C LEU A 168 13.88 4.58 15.57
N ASP A 169 15.17 4.35 15.74
CA ASP A 169 16.14 5.42 15.99
C ASP A 169 16.36 6.20 14.69
N PRO A 170 16.01 7.50 14.64
CA PRO A 170 16.18 8.30 13.43
C PRO A 170 17.59 8.89 13.27
N THR A 171 18.54 8.54 14.14
CA THR A 171 19.91 9.07 14.10
C THR A 171 20.54 8.83 12.72
N GLY A 172 20.98 9.92 12.08
CA GLY A 172 21.61 9.87 10.74
C GLY A 172 20.62 9.81 9.57
N VAL A 173 19.31 9.88 9.81
CA VAL A 173 18.28 9.90 8.76
C VAL A 173 17.76 11.32 8.53
N ILE A 174 17.59 11.71 7.26
CA ILE A 174 16.93 12.97 6.91
C ILE A 174 15.44 12.86 7.28
N THR A 175 15.00 13.69 8.22
CA THR A 175 13.61 13.70 8.69
C THR A 175 12.65 14.09 7.57
N GLY A 176 11.57 13.33 7.42
CA GLY A 176 10.52 13.60 6.44
C GLY A 176 9.35 14.38 7.02
N ILE A 177 8.14 14.05 6.54
CA ILE A 177 6.90 14.56 7.13
C ILE A 177 6.79 14.17 8.62
N PRO A 178 6.13 14.99 9.46
CA PRO A 178 5.87 14.64 10.85
C PRO A 178 5.12 13.30 10.97
N GLU A 179 5.51 12.47 11.93
CA GLU A 179 4.91 11.16 12.20
C GLU A 179 3.39 11.22 12.39
N ILE A 180 2.91 12.30 13.03
CA ILE A 180 1.50 12.55 13.28
C ILE A 180 0.67 12.52 11.98
N MET A 181 1.27 12.87 10.84
CA MET A 181 0.59 12.82 9.55
C MET A 181 0.18 11.39 9.16
N LEU A 182 1.09 10.44 9.35
CA LEU A 182 0.79 9.04 9.08
C LEU A 182 -0.12 8.50 10.18
N ASP A 183 0.18 8.73 11.45
CA ASP A 183 -0.61 8.19 12.57
C ASP A 183 -2.10 8.58 12.50
N TYR A 184 -2.42 9.78 12.00
CA TYR A 184 -3.78 10.28 11.87
C TYR A 184 -4.41 10.10 10.48
N SER A 185 -3.68 9.55 9.51
CA SER A 185 -4.26 9.21 8.21
C SER A 185 -5.32 8.12 8.40
N CYS A 186 -6.56 8.43 7.99
CA CYS A 186 -7.70 7.53 8.11
C CYS A 186 -7.98 6.79 6.81
N PHE A 187 -8.59 5.62 6.92
CA PHE A 187 -9.14 4.87 5.81
C PHE A 187 -10.36 4.06 6.25
N GLU A 188 -11.12 3.64 5.26
CA GLU A 188 -12.28 2.79 5.40
C GLU A 188 -12.01 1.42 4.82
N ILE A 189 -12.65 0.42 5.41
CA ILE A 189 -12.75 -0.93 4.88
C ILE A 189 -14.21 -1.15 4.55
N LEU A 190 -14.50 -1.37 3.28
CA LEU A 190 -15.82 -1.64 2.75
C LEU A 190 -15.92 -3.14 2.50
N LYS A 191 -16.84 -3.80 3.19
CA LYS A 191 -17.07 -5.24 3.03
C LYS A 191 -17.83 -5.52 1.74
N ASN A 192 -17.68 -6.71 1.21
CA ASN A 192 -18.33 -7.11 -0.05
C ASN A 192 -19.86 -6.89 -0.02
N ASP A 193 -20.52 -7.29 1.06
CA ASP A 193 -21.96 -7.13 1.31
C ASP A 193 -22.40 -5.67 1.49
N GLU A 194 -21.48 -4.78 1.86
CA GLU A 194 -21.74 -3.34 1.90
C GLU A 194 -21.53 -2.63 0.56
N ARG A 195 -20.84 -3.29 -0.39
CA ARG A 195 -20.50 -2.70 -1.70
C ARG A 195 -21.52 -3.04 -2.78
N TYR A 196 -22.15 -4.21 -2.68
CA TYR A 196 -23.02 -4.74 -3.71
C TYR A 196 -24.31 -5.29 -3.09
N GLU A 197 -25.45 -4.88 -3.64
CA GLU A 197 -26.76 -5.44 -3.26
C GLU A 197 -27.06 -6.75 -4.02
N ASP A 198 -26.46 -6.91 -5.21
CA ASP A 198 -26.66 -8.04 -6.10
C ASP A 198 -25.71 -9.21 -5.78
N GLU A 199 -26.27 -10.42 -5.63
CA GLU A 199 -25.50 -11.63 -5.27
C GLU A 199 -24.49 -12.04 -6.36
N GLU A 200 -24.79 -11.83 -7.65
CA GLU A 200 -23.83 -12.14 -8.71
C GLU A 200 -22.63 -11.21 -8.66
N GLU A 201 -22.84 -9.92 -8.40
CA GLU A 201 -21.75 -8.95 -8.21
C GLU A 201 -20.92 -9.27 -6.96
N GLN A 202 -21.56 -9.71 -5.87
CA GLN A 202 -20.87 -10.15 -4.66
C GLN A 202 -19.95 -11.34 -4.94
N ILE A 203 -20.46 -12.37 -5.64
CA ILE A 203 -19.70 -13.56 -6.03
C ILE A 203 -18.54 -13.21 -6.97
N GLN A 204 -18.74 -12.27 -7.89
CA GLN A 204 -17.69 -11.83 -8.80
C GLN A 204 -16.60 -10.97 -8.12
N ASN A 205 -16.91 -10.37 -6.97
CA ASN A 205 -16.02 -9.41 -6.30
C ASN A 205 -15.83 -9.69 -4.80
N PRO A 206 -15.50 -10.92 -4.37
CA PRO A 206 -15.65 -11.39 -2.97
C PRO A 206 -14.74 -10.68 -1.96
N HIS A 207 -13.72 -9.94 -2.42
CA HIS A 207 -12.72 -9.24 -1.60
C HIS A 207 -13.32 -8.13 -0.72
N ASP A 208 -12.54 -7.63 0.25
CA ASP A 208 -12.85 -6.36 0.93
C ASP A 208 -12.18 -5.21 0.17
N LEU A 209 -12.68 -3.97 0.28
CA LEU A 209 -12.06 -2.82 -0.38
C LEU A 209 -11.56 -1.81 0.66
N ILE A 210 -10.33 -1.35 0.50
CA ILE A 210 -9.84 -0.18 1.25
C ILE A 210 -10.11 1.08 0.46
N ARG A 211 -10.67 2.07 1.15
CA ARG A 211 -10.89 3.42 0.62
C ARG A 211 -10.26 4.46 1.52
N ALA A 212 -9.36 5.25 0.96
CA ALA A 212 -8.84 6.46 1.59
C ALA A 212 -9.12 7.64 0.66
N LYS A 213 -9.50 8.78 1.23
CA LYS A 213 -9.69 10.01 0.45
C LYS A 213 -8.88 11.14 1.06
N ALA A 214 -8.13 11.86 0.23
CA ALA A 214 -7.43 13.05 0.69
C ALA A 214 -8.41 14.15 1.13
N PHE A 215 -8.06 14.80 2.23
CA PHE A 215 -8.62 16.04 2.72
C PHE A 215 -7.54 17.12 2.59
N ILE A 216 -7.84 18.12 1.78
CA ILE A 216 -6.96 19.26 1.51
C ILE A 216 -7.72 20.51 1.94
N SER A 217 -7.06 21.36 2.72
CA SER A 217 -7.58 22.64 3.18
C SER A 217 -6.48 23.68 3.14
N CYS A 218 -6.80 24.90 2.71
CA CYS A 218 -5.85 26.01 2.66
C CYS A 218 -5.34 26.46 4.04
N ILE A 219 -5.99 26.03 5.12
CA ILE A 219 -5.59 26.32 6.50
C ILE A 219 -4.63 25.25 7.02
N LEU A 220 -4.64 24.04 6.44
CA LEU A 220 -3.79 22.94 6.86
C LEU A 220 -2.45 23.00 6.14
N LYS A 221 -1.37 22.88 6.92
CA LYS A 221 0.00 22.80 6.38
C LYS A 221 0.26 21.52 5.59
N TYR A 222 -0.53 20.47 5.84
CA TYR A 222 -0.33 19.14 5.27
C TYR A 222 -1.67 18.52 4.85
N GLU A 223 -1.60 17.60 3.90
CA GLU A 223 -2.72 16.80 3.42
C GLU A 223 -2.95 15.59 4.34
N PHE A 224 -4.20 15.32 4.69
CA PHE A 224 -4.60 14.18 5.51
C PHE A 224 -5.51 13.26 4.70
N THR A 225 -5.69 12.02 5.13
CA THR A 225 -6.82 11.19 4.64
C THR A 225 -7.91 11.10 5.70
N PHE A 226 -9.16 11.08 5.26
CA PHE A 226 -10.32 10.96 6.15
C PHE A 226 -11.18 9.75 5.77
N SER A 227 -11.89 9.22 6.76
CA SER A 227 -13.00 8.30 6.59
C SER A 227 -14.31 9.00 6.97
N ARG A 228 -15.40 8.65 6.29
CA ARG A 228 -16.77 8.91 6.72
C ARG A 228 -16.99 8.14 8.01
N ALA A 229 -17.15 8.85 9.11
CA ALA A 229 -17.77 8.27 10.29
C ALA A 229 -19.21 7.90 9.91
N ARG A 230 -19.58 6.63 10.03
CA ARG A 230 -21.00 6.28 10.15
C ARG A 230 -21.44 6.74 11.53
N SER A 231 -22.38 7.68 11.58
CA SER A 231 -23.12 8.00 12.79
C SER A 231 -23.85 6.73 13.22
N TYR A 232 -23.47 6.17 14.37
CA TYR A 232 -24.28 5.14 15.03
C TYR A 232 -25.47 5.79 15.73
#